data_AF-A0A7C3AFY9-F1
#
_entry.id   AF-A0A7C3AFY9-F1
#
_cell.length_a   1.000
_cell.length_b   1.000
_cell.length_c   1.000
_cell.angle_alpha   90.00
_cell.angle_beta   90.00
_cell.angle_gamma   90.00
#
_symmetry.space_group_name_H-M   'P 1'
#
loop_
_entity.id
_entity.type
_entity.pdbx_description
1 polymer ?
#
loop_
_entity_poly.entity_id
_entity_poly.type
_entity_poly.pdbx_seq_one_letter_code
_entity_poly.pdbx_strand_id
1 'polypeptide(L)'
;MNGLALPVSKRNILGKKTRFLRRQGITPVHLFGHGLDSISLQVDTARLQRIIAQAGATRLITLEIEGDKHTRSVFIREIQRDVCTAALLHVDFYQVLKGERMKADVPIVLVGEAPALKEKGCVLIHSLTSLSVECLPDRLPHQIEVELSPLEKVEQAIYVNDIALSPDIMVITDSDRMVVKVSKVAEEKVVEEVEAEAPEEAEEKAEEKPEQ
;
A
#
# COMPACT_ATOMS: atom_id res chain seq x y z
N MET A 1 26.00 8.32 5.55
CA MET A 1 25.33 7.65 4.42
C MET A 1 25.23 6.18 4.74
N ASN A 2 24.22 5.76 5.51
CA ASN A 2 24.05 4.35 5.83
C ASN A 2 23.26 3.70 4.70
N GLY A 3 23.96 2.99 3.82
CA GLY A 3 23.32 2.07 2.89
C GLY A 3 22.68 0.92 3.68
N LEU A 4 21.43 0.60 3.38
CA LEU A 4 20.72 -0.51 3.99
C LEU A 4 21.17 -1.80 3.29
N ALA A 5 22.15 -2.49 3.88
CA ALA A 5 22.62 -3.77 3.39
C ALA A 5 21.78 -4.92 3.94
N LEU A 6 21.29 -5.80 3.06
CA LEU A 6 20.54 -7.00 3.43
C LEU A 6 21.22 -8.25 2.87
N PRO A 7 21.81 -9.11 3.72
CA PRO A 7 22.31 -10.40 3.29
C PRO A 7 21.15 -11.36 2.99
N VAL A 8 21.14 -11.94 1.80
CA VAL A 8 20.11 -12.85 1.28
C VAL A 8 20.73 -14.17 0.82
N SER A 9 20.08 -15.28 1.12
CA SER A 9 20.52 -16.61 0.69
C SER A 9 19.62 -17.13 -0.42
N LYS A 10 20.16 -17.96 -1.32
CA LYS A 10 19.34 -18.65 -2.33
C LYS A 10 18.41 -19.66 -1.66
N ARG A 11 17.17 -19.71 -2.13
CA ARG A 11 16.13 -20.59 -1.57
C ARG A 11 15.93 -21.81 -2.47
N ASN A 12 16.12 -23.00 -1.90
CA ASN A 12 15.82 -24.28 -2.58
C ASN A 12 14.40 -24.80 -2.29
N ILE A 13 13.76 -24.33 -1.21
CA ILE A 13 12.43 -24.79 -0.79
C ILE A 13 11.36 -23.92 -1.46
N LEU A 14 10.53 -24.53 -2.30
CA LEU A 14 9.50 -23.84 -3.08
C LEU A 14 8.08 -24.28 -2.69
N GLY A 15 7.08 -23.44 -3.02
CA GLY A 15 5.65 -23.76 -2.88
C GLY A 15 5.15 -23.83 -1.42
N LYS A 16 4.26 -24.79 -1.13
CA LYS A 16 3.58 -24.93 0.18
C LYS A 16 4.54 -25.11 1.36
N LYS A 17 5.74 -25.66 1.13
CA LYS A 17 6.77 -25.89 2.16
C LYS A 17 7.35 -24.60 2.74
N THR A 18 7.17 -23.46 2.08
CA THR A 18 7.59 -22.14 2.56
C THR A 18 6.93 -21.74 3.89
N ARG A 19 5.78 -22.33 4.22
CA ARG A 19 5.15 -22.16 5.55
C ARG A 19 6.10 -22.59 6.68
N PHE A 20 6.91 -23.62 6.47
CA PHE A 20 7.87 -24.09 7.48
C PHE A 20 9.00 -23.09 7.70
N LEU A 21 9.53 -22.50 6.63
CA LEU A 21 10.54 -21.43 6.71
C LEU A 21 10.03 -20.24 7.54
N ARG A 22 8.78 -19.82 7.31
CA ARG A 22 8.18 -18.72 8.08
C ARG A 22 8.05 -19.03 9.57
N ARG A 23 7.74 -20.29 9.92
CA ARG A 23 7.72 -20.75 11.32
C ARG A 23 9.10 -20.73 11.98
N GLN A 24 10.16 -20.84 11.19
CA GLN A 24 11.55 -20.73 11.63
C GLN A 24 12.06 -19.28 11.64
N GLY A 25 11.21 -18.29 11.34
CA GLY A 25 11.62 -16.89 11.25
C GLY A 25 12.38 -16.55 9.96
N ILE A 26 12.18 -17.33 8.89
CA ILE A 26 12.75 -17.05 7.56
C ILE A 26 11.62 -16.68 6.61
N THR A 27 11.67 -15.46 6.07
CA THR A 27 10.70 -14.96 5.09
C THR A 27 11.22 -15.23 3.67
N PRO A 28 10.38 -15.82 2.80
CA PRO A 28 10.71 -15.93 1.38
C PRO A 28 10.72 -14.58 0.71
N VAL A 29 11.58 -14.44 -0.29
CA VAL A 29 11.76 -13.20 -1.03
C VAL A 29 11.94 -13.52 -2.52
N HIS A 30 11.44 -12.66 -3.40
CA HIS A 30 11.80 -12.72 -4.82
C HIS A 30 12.61 -11.50 -5.22
N LEU A 31 13.60 -11.73 -6.07
CA LEU A 31 14.36 -10.68 -6.74
C LEU A 31 14.11 -10.81 -8.24
N PHE A 32 13.56 -9.77 -8.84
CA PHE A 32 13.39 -9.66 -10.29
C PHE A 32 13.78 -8.25 -10.73
N GLY A 33 13.98 -8.04 -12.02
CA GLY A 33 14.35 -6.71 -12.50
C GLY A 33 14.70 -6.70 -13.98
N HIS A 34 15.19 -5.55 -14.43
CA HIS A 34 15.59 -5.39 -15.82
C HIS A 34 16.79 -6.30 -16.15
N GLY A 35 16.63 -7.15 -17.17
CA GLY A 35 17.68 -8.05 -17.66
C GLY A 35 18.02 -9.24 -16.74
N LEU A 36 17.15 -9.58 -15.78
CA LEU A 36 17.38 -10.68 -14.85
C LEU A 36 16.14 -11.56 -14.67
N ASP A 37 16.36 -12.88 -14.73
CA ASP A 37 15.35 -13.87 -14.39
C ASP A 37 15.00 -13.79 -12.89
N SER A 38 13.73 -14.09 -12.56
CA SER A 38 13.26 -14.06 -11.18
C SER A 38 14.00 -15.08 -10.31
N ILE A 39 14.73 -14.58 -9.31
CA ILE A 39 15.51 -15.38 -8.37
C ILE A 39 14.70 -15.57 -7.09
N SER A 40 14.56 -16.83 -6.68
CA SER A 40 14.01 -17.18 -5.38
C SER A 40 15.06 -17.06 -4.28
N LEU A 41 14.84 -16.15 -3.35
CA LEU A 41 15.71 -15.88 -2.22
C LEU A 41 14.99 -16.10 -0.90
N GLN A 42 15.75 -16.12 0.19
CA GLN A 42 15.24 -16.21 1.55
C GLN A 42 16.07 -15.32 2.47
N VAL A 43 15.40 -14.77 3.49
CA VAL A 43 16.00 -13.86 4.45
C VAL A 43 15.42 -14.05 5.83
N ASP A 44 16.22 -13.74 6.86
CA ASP A 44 15.74 -13.67 8.23
C ASP A 44 14.65 -12.59 8.40
N THR A 45 13.51 -13.00 8.95
CA THR A 45 12.31 -12.14 9.08
C THR A 45 12.61 -10.92 9.95
N ALA A 46 13.37 -11.06 11.04
CA ALA A 46 13.65 -9.96 11.96
C ALA A 46 14.52 -8.88 11.28
N ARG A 47 15.54 -9.28 10.50
CA ARG A 47 16.33 -8.35 9.68
C ARG A 47 15.49 -7.66 8.62
N LEU A 48 14.63 -8.42 7.93
CA LEU A 48 13.76 -7.88 6.89
C LEU A 48 12.80 -6.81 7.44
N GLN A 49 12.19 -7.07 8.59
CA GLN A 49 11.29 -6.10 9.24
C GLN A 49 12.01 -4.79 9.57
N ARG A 50 13.24 -4.85 10.08
CA ARG A 50 14.04 -3.66 10.38
C ARG A 50 14.34 -2.86 9.11
N ILE A 51 14.72 -3.55 8.03
CA ILE A 51 15.02 -2.87 6.77
C ILE A 51 13.76 -2.28 6.16
N ILE A 52 12.63 -2.97 6.18
CA ILE A 52 11.34 -2.41 5.73
C ILE A 52 10.99 -1.15 6.52
N ALA A 53 11.16 -1.18 7.85
CA ALA A 53 10.87 -0.04 8.71
C ALA A 53 11.79 1.16 8.45
N GLN A 54 13.06 0.92 8.07
CA GLN A 54 14.05 1.96 7.82
C GLN A 54 14.05 2.47 6.37
N ALA A 55 13.81 1.58 5.40
CA ALA A 55 13.79 1.88 3.98
C ALA A 55 12.45 2.50 3.54
N GLY A 56 11.35 2.11 4.19
CA GLY A 56 10.02 2.34 3.63
C GLY A 56 9.87 1.61 2.27
N ALA A 57 8.94 2.07 1.44
CA ALA A 57 8.72 1.52 0.10
C ALA A 57 9.66 2.10 -0.97
N THR A 58 10.30 3.23 -0.68
CA THR A 58 10.88 4.14 -1.71
C THR A 58 12.38 4.31 -1.61
N ARG A 59 13.07 3.60 -0.69
CA ARG A 59 14.53 3.73 -0.52
C ARG A 59 15.29 2.57 -1.14
N LEU A 60 16.46 2.90 -1.69
CA LEU A 60 17.39 1.92 -2.24
C LEU A 60 17.95 1.03 -1.13
N ILE A 61 17.89 -0.28 -1.37
CA ILE A 61 18.44 -1.32 -0.53
C ILE A 61 19.55 -2.02 -1.31
N THR A 62 20.64 -2.35 -0.63
CA THR A 62 21.74 -3.11 -1.18
C THR A 62 21.56 -4.57 -0.79
N LEU A 63 21.24 -5.44 -1.75
CA LEU A 63 21.17 -6.89 -1.51
C LEU A 63 22.55 -7.53 -1.69
N GLU A 64 22.95 -8.30 -0.69
CA GLU A 64 24.16 -9.12 -0.71
C GLU A 64 23.73 -10.59 -0.86
N ILE A 65 23.81 -11.11 -2.08
CA ILE A 65 23.44 -12.51 -2.34
C ILE A 65 24.60 -13.42 -1.94
N GLU A 66 24.34 -14.38 -1.07
CA GLU A 66 25.31 -15.39 -0.65
C GLU A 66 25.84 -16.16 -1.87
N GLY A 67 27.15 -16.06 -2.09
CA GLY A 67 27.86 -16.67 -3.22
C GLY A 67 28.07 -15.76 -4.44
N ASP A 68 27.44 -14.58 -4.49
CA ASP A 68 27.75 -13.54 -5.49
C ASP A 68 28.66 -12.47 -4.86
N LYS A 69 29.70 -12.06 -5.58
CA LYS A 69 30.59 -10.95 -5.15
C LYS A 69 29.99 -9.57 -5.42
N HIS A 70 28.94 -9.50 -6.25
CA HIS A 70 28.35 -8.24 -6.66
C HIS A 70 27.09 -7.96 -5.84
N THR A 71 27.10 -6.82 -5.16
CA THR A 71 25.91 -6.28 -4.49
C THR A 71 24.94 -5.71 -5.50
N ARG A 72 23.64 -5.92 -5.29
CA ARG A 72 22.59 -5.43 -6.20
C ARG A 72 21.79 -4.32 -5.53
N SER A 73 21.57 -3.22 -6.24
CA SER A 73 20.70 -2.15 -5.78
C SER A 73 19.25 -2.47 -6.15
N VAL A 74 18.38 -2.49 -5.16
CA VAL A 74 16.97 -2.87 -5.32
C VAL A 74 16.04 -1.92 -4.59
N PHE A 75 14.78 -1.91 -4.99
CA PHE A 75 13.66 -1.36 -4.23
C PHE A 75 12.70 -2.45 -3.80
N ILE A 76 11.90 -2.13 -2.78
CA ILE A 76 10.77 -2.97 -2.41
C ILE A 76 9.62 -2.65 -3.35
N ARG A 77 9.19 -3.64 -4.13
CA ARG A 77 8.04 -3.49 -5.01
C ARG A 77 6.73 -3.77 -4.29
N GLU A 78 6.70 -4.86 -3.54
CA GLU A 78 5.50 -5.31 -2.84
C GLU A 78 5.88 -5.96 -1.51
N ILE A 79 5.02 -5.73 -0.50
CA ILE A 79 5.14 -6.35 0.82
C ILE A 79 3.83 -7.07 1.10
N GLN A 80 3.87 -8.39 1.10
CA GLN A 80 2.72 -9.21 1.45
C GLN A 80 2.72 -9.47 2.95
N ARG A 81 1.64 -9.02 3.61
CA ARG A 81 1.37 -9.26 5.02
C ARG A 81 0.11 -10.09 5.19
N ASP A 82 0.12 -10.91 6.22
CA ASP A 82 -1.07 -11.61 6.66
C ASP A 82 -2.06 -10.60 7.26
N VAL A 83 -3.29 -10.58 6.76
CA VAL A 83 -4.33 -9.62 7.18
C VAL A 83 -4.75 -9.76 8.63
N CYS A 84 -4.64 -10.96 9.22
CA CYS A 84 -5.08 -11.22 10.59
C CYS A 84 -3.94 -11.04 11.59
N THR A 85 -2.75 -11.51 11.25
CA THR A 85 -1.59 -11.56 12.16
C THR A 85 -0.54 -10.48 11.89
N ALA A 86 -0.70 -9.71 10.81
CA ALA A 86 0.29 -8.76 10.28
C ALA A 86 1.68 -9.37 10.01
N ALA A 87 1.79 -10.71 9.99
CA ALA A 87 3.03 -11.41 9.76
C ALA A 87 3.52 -11.21 8.32
N LEU A 88 4.83 -11.01 8.13
CA LEU A 88 5.41 -10.91 6.79
C LEU A 88 5.35 -12.26 6.09
N LEU A 89 4.54 -12.34 5.03
CA LEU A 89 4.41 -13.53 4.21
C LEU A 89 5.49 -13.58 3.15
N HIS A 90 5.70 -12.48 2.45
CA HIS A 90 6.57 -12.45 1.28
C HIS A 90 6.90 -11.01 0.89
N VAL A 91 8.07 -10.81 0.29
CA VAL A 91 8.55 -9.50 -0.15
C VAL A 91 9.16 -9.63 -1.54
N ASP A 92 8.80 -8.68 -2.38
CA ASP A 92 9.30 -8.54 -3.74
C ASP A 92 10.30 -7.42 -3.84
N PHE A 93 11.50 -7.75 -4.31
CA PHE A 93 12.53 -6.79 -4.65
C PHE A 93 12.64 -6.62 -6.16
N TYR A 94 12.66 -5.35 -6.57
CA TYR A 94 12.91 -4.94 -7.94
C TYR A 94 14.33 -4.40 -8.08
N GLN A 95 15.17 -5.07 -8.88
CA GLN A 95 16.50 -4.58 -9.20
C GLN A 95 16.43 -3.42 -10.18
N VAL A 96 17.11 -2.34 -9.83
CA VAL A 96 17.21 -1.13 -10.66
C VAL A 96 18.61 -0.96 -11.22
N LEU A 97 18.66 -0.48 -12.45
CA LEU A 97 19.87 0.01 -13.08
C LEU A 97 19.91 1.54 -12.97
N LYS A 98 21.11 2.08 -12.77
CA LYS A 98 21.30 3.53 -12.72
C LYS A 98 21.00 4.11 -14.10
N GLY A 99 20.06 5.05 -14.17
CA GLY A 99 19.70 5.77 -15.40
C GLY A 99 18.46 5.26 -16.13
N GLU A 100 17.82 4.19 -15.66
CA GLU A 100 16.56 3.71 -16.23
C GLU A 100 15.35 4.28 -15.48
N ARG A 101 14.29 4.61 -16.22
CA ARG A 101 13.03 5.02 -15.62
C ARG A 101 12.31 3.80 -15.04
N MET A 102 11.78 3.95 -13.84
CA MET A 102 11.03 2.91 -13.15
C MET A 102 9.69 3.45 -12.68
N LYS A 103 8.72 2.54 -12.57
CA LYS A 103 7.41 2.84 -11.98
C LYS A 103 7.44 2.48 -10.49
N ALA A 104 7.02 3.39 -9.63
CA ALA A 104 6.97 3.17 -8.20
C ALA A 104 5.70 3.81 -7.60
N ASP A 105 5.18 3.20 -6.55
CA ASP A 105 4.07 3.75 -5.78
C ASP A 105 4.64 4.51 -4.59
N VAL A 106 4.39 5.82 -4.55
CA VAL A 106 4.89 6.70 -3.49
C VAL A 106 3.72 7.06 -2.56
N PRO A 107 3.87 6.89 -1.23
CA PRO A 107 2.82 7.23 -0.29
C PRO A 107 2.59 8.73 -0.21
N ILE A 108 1.33 9.11 -0.05
CA ILE A 108 0.91 10.49 0.18
C ILE A 108 0.82 10.75 1.68
N VAL A 109 1.44 11.83 2.14
CA VAL A 109 1.37 12.31 3.52
C VAL A 109 0.68 13.67 3.52
N LEU A 110 -0.38 13.78 4.31
CA LEU A 110 -1.12 15.03 4.45
C LEU A 110 -0.43 15.90 5.50
N VAL A 111 -0.09 17.13 5.14
CA VAL A 111 0.63 18.07 6.00
C VAL A 111 -0.29 19.26 6.31
N GLY A 112 -0.32 19.65 7.59
CA GLY A 112 -1.16 20.73 8.11
C GLY A 112 -2.58 20.29 8.46
N GLU A 113 -3.41 21.27 8.82
CA GLU A 113 -4.83 21.09 9.13
C GLU A 113 -5.66 21.95 8.17
N ALA A 114 -6.70 21.36 7.55
CA ALA A 114 -7.61 22.11 6.71
C ALA A 114 -8.48 23.06 7.56
N PRO A 115 -8.54 24.37 7.29
CA PRO A 115 -9.44 25.28 7.98
C PRO A 115 -10.91 24.83 7.95
N ALA A 116 -11.34 24.19 6.85
CA ALA A 116 -12.69 23.64 6.70
C ALA A 116 -13.04 22.53 7.71
N LEU A 117 -12.05 21.83 8.30
CA LEU A 117 -12.29 20.84 9.36
C LEU A 117 -12.72 21.47 10.69
N LYS A 118 -12.48 22.78 10.89
CA LYS A 118 -12.86 23.48 12.12
C LYS A 118 -14.38 23.71 12.21
N GLU A 119 -15.09 23.64 11.08
CA GLU A 119 -16.55 23.69 11.06
C GLU A 119 -17.14 22.39 11.61
N LYS A 120 -18.17 22.49 12.46
CA LYS A 120 -18.83 21.33 13.05
C LYS A 120 -19.46 20.45 11.96
N GLY A 121 -19.19 19.15 12.04
CA GLY A 121 -19.74 18.15 11.12
C GLY A 121 -18.94 17.96 9.83
N CYS A 122 -17.70 18.42 9.73
CA CYS A 122 -16.83 18.14 8.58
C CYS A 122 -15.90 16.96 8.83
N VAL A 123 -15.68 16.13 7.80
CA VAL A 123 -14.72 15.01 7.81
C VAL A 123 -13.83 15.10 6.58
N LEU A 124 -12.57 14.69 6.76
CA LEU A 124 -11.62 14.57 5.68
C LEU A 124 -11.68 13.15 5.09
N ILE A 125 -11.99 13.07 3.80
CA ILE A 125 -12.02 11.84 3.03
C ILE A 125 -10.72 11.77 2.23
N HIS A 126 -9.88 10.78 2.56
CA HIS A 126 -8.63 10.50 1.86
C HIS A 126 -8.86 9.33 0.90
N SER A 127 -9.06 9.63 -0.40
CA SER A 127 -9.45 8.63 -1.40
C SER A 127 -8.25 7.89 -2.01
N LEU A 128 -7.10 8.56 -2.13
CA LEU A 128 -5.88 7.98 -2.68
C LEU A 128 -4.76 8.07 -1.64
N THR A 129 -4.27 6.93 -1.16
CA THR A 129 -3.18 6.88 -0.18
C THR A 129 -1.78 6.86 -0.80
N SER A 130 -1.69 6.58 -2.10
CA SER A 130 -0.43 6.45 -2.83
C SER A 130 -0.60 6.86 -4.29
N LEU A 131 0.46 7.42 -4.88
CA LEU A 131 0.52 7.80 -6.30
C LEU A 131 1.52 6.93 -7.05
N SER A 132 1.09 6.43 -8.19
CA SER A 132 1.96 5.72 -9.12
C SER A 132 2.69 6.72 -10.00
N VAL A 133 4.01 6.77 -9.86
CA VAL A 133 4.89 7.68 -10.59
C VAL A 133 5.97 6.93 -11.35
N GLU A 134 6.40 7.52 -12.46
CA GLU A 134 7.55 7.08 -13.26
C GLU A 134 8.67 8.09 -13.12
N CYS A 135 9.80 7.66 -12.55
CA CYS A 135 10.97 8.51 -12.38
C CYS A 135 12.26 7.70 -12.36
N LEU A 136 13.39 8.38 -12.33
CA LEU A 136 14.69 7.74 -12.09
C LEU A 136 14.80 7.33 -10.61
N PRO A 137 15.49 6.20 -10.31
CA PRO A 137 15.79 5.74 -8.94
C PRO A 137 16.36 6.82 -8.02
N ASP A 138 17.21 7.70 -8.55
CA ASP A 138 17.90 8.74 -7.79
C ASP A 138 17.01 9.96 -7.48
N ARG A 139 15.87 10.09 -8.18
CA ARG A 139 14.92 11.21 -8.05
C ARG A 139 13.62 10.81 -7.37
N LEU A 140 13.50 9.56 -6.93
CA LEU A 140 12.29 9.06 -6.27
C LEU A 140 12.14 9.70 -4.88
N PRO A 141 11.08 10.49 -4.62
CA PRO A 141 10.85 11.06 -3.29
C PRO A 141 10.40 9.97 -2.32
N HIS A 142 10.71 10.16 -1.03
CA HIS A 142 10.32 9.19 -0.01
C HIS A 142 8.81 9.18 0.25
N GLN A 143 8.21 10.36 0.24
CA GLN A 143 6.79 10.63 0.42
C GLN A 143 6.41 11.86 -0.41
N ILE A 144 5.14 11.95 -0.79
CA ILE A 144 4.58 13.15 -1.43
C ILE A 144 3.78 13.89 -0.37
N GLU A 145 4.20 15.10 -0.04
CA GLU A 145 3.53 15.95 0.93
C GLU A 145 2.44 16.76 0.23
N VAL A 146 1.21 16.64 0.75
CA VAL A 146 0.05 17.39 0.26
C VAL A 146 -0.40 18.33 1.36
N GLU A 147 -0.29 19.63 1.11
CA GLU A 147 -0.73 20.66 2.05
C GLU A 147 -2.25 20.76 2.08
N LEU A 148 -2.83 20.72 3.27
CA LEU A 148 -4.27 20.86 3.48
C LEU A 148 -4.71 22.31 3.72
N SER A 149 -3.78 23.25 3.85
CA SER A 149 -4.04 24.69 4.02
C SER A 149 -5.01 25.32 3.01
N PRO A 150 -4.99 24.98 1.69
CA PRO A 150 -5.91 25.59 0.72
C PRO A 150 -7.37 25.10 0.83
N LEU A 151 -7.66 24.12 1.68
CA LEU A 151 -9.02 23.62 1.93
C LEU A 151 -9.76 24.51 2.93
N GLU A 152 -10.17 25.69 2.46
CA GLU A 152 -10.88 26.69 3.25
C GLU A 152 -12.39 26.46 3.32
N LYS A 153 -12.98 25.84 2.29
CA LYS A 153 -14.43 25.64 2.17
C LYS A 153 -14.82 24.16 2.24
N VAL A 154 -16.00 23.91 2.77
CA VAL A 154 -16.65 22.60 2.72
C VAL A 154 -16.86 22.17 1.26
N GLU A 155 -16.67 20.89 0.98
CA GLU A 155 -16.72 20.26 -0.36
C GLU A 155 -15.53 20.54 -1.30
N GLN A 156 -14.52 21.31 -0.88
CA GLN A 156 -13.30 21.41 -1.66
C GLN A 156 -12.53 20.08 -1.68
N ALA A 157 -11.94 19.80 -2.85
CA ALA A 157 -11.12 18.63 -3.11
C ALA A 157 -9.77 19.05 -3.70
N ILE A 158 -8.74 18.29 -3.38
CA ILE A 158 -7.41 18.36 -4.00
C ILE A 158 -7.32 17.20 -4.98
N TYR A 159 -6.99 17.50 -6.23
CA TYR A 159 -6.79 16.51 -7.28
C TYR A 159 -5.31 16.20 -7.47
N VAL A 160 -5.01 15.12 -8.20
CA VAL A 160 -3.62 14.75 -8.51
C VAL A 160 -2.87 15.87 -9.24
N ASN A 161 -3.56 16.62 -10.10
CA ASN A 161 -3.01 17.79 -10.80
C ASN A 161 -2.56 18.95 -9.90
N ASP A 162 -3.15 19.07 -8.72
CA ASP A 162 -2.85 20.18 -7.80
C ASP A 162 -1.57 19.92 -6.98
N ILE A 163 -0.99 18.71 -7.09
CA ILE A 163 0.19 18.31 -6.35
C ILE A 163 1.43 18.87 -7.05
N ALA A 164 2.19 19.70 -6.33
CA ALA A 164 3.48 20.20 -6.76
C ALA A 164 4.51 19.05 -6.79
N LEU A 165 4.74 18.47 -7.98
CA LEU A 165 5.76 17.45 -8.20
C LEU A 165 6.96 18.03 -8.96
N SER A 166 8.13 17.45 -8.73
CA SER A 166 9.33 17.82 -9.49
C SER A 166 9.17 17.48 -10.97
N PRO A 167 9.71 18.27 -11.90
CA PRO A 167 9.56 18.06 -13.34
C PRO A 167 10.15 16.73 -13.83
N ASP A 168 11.02 16.11 -13.04
CA ASP A 168 11.65 14.81 -13.33
C ASP A 168 10.73 13.61 -13.03
N ILE A 169 9.54 13.83 -12.47
CA ILE A 169 8.59 12.79 -12.04
C ILE A 169 7.37 12.84 -12.96
N MET A 170 7.13 11.76 -13.71
CA MET A 170 5.93 11.62 -14.52
C MET A 170 4.85 10.87 -13.72
N VAL A 171 3.68 11.47 -13.54
CA VAL A 171 2.57 10.79 -12.86
C VAL A 171 1.86 9.87 -13.84
N ILE A 172 1.66 8.61 -13.46
CA ILE A 172 0.92 7.62 -14.26
C ILE A 172 -0.55 7.59 -13.82
N THR A 173 -0.81 7.84 -12.54
CA THR A 173 -2.17 7.93 -11.99
C THR A 173 -2.96 9.04 -12.70
N ASP A 174 -4.25 8.80 -12.93
CA ASP A 174 -5.11 9.79 -13.58
C ASP A 174 -5.08 11.14 -12.85
N SER A 175 -4.72 12.16 -13.61
CA SER A 175 -4.67 13.58 -13.23
C SER A 175 -5.94 14.10 -12.52
N ASP A 176 -7.10 13.58 -12.91
CA ASP A 176 -8.41 14.01 -12.41
C ASP A 176 -8.87 13.21 -11.19
N ARG A 177 -8.06 12.27 -10.68
CA ARG A 177 -8.42 11.57 -9.46
C ARG A 177 -8.35 12.50 -8.26
N MET A 178 -9.35 12.34 -7.40
CA MET A 178 -9.43 13.03 -6.12
C MET A 178 -8.48 12.38 -5.11
N VAL A 179 -7.63 13.20 -4.51
CA VAL A 179 -6.66 12.78 -3.49
C VAL A 179 -7.29 12.91 -2.12
N VAL A 180 -7.74 14.11 -1.77
CA VAL A 180 -8.40 14.44 -0.52
C VAL A 180 -9.60 15.34 -0.76
N LYS A 181 -10.69 15.13 -0.02
CA LYS A 181 -11.85 16.02 0.00
C LYS A 181 -12.33 16.26 1.42
N VAL A 182 -12.77 17.48 1.71
CA VAL A 182 -13.53 17.77 2.94
C VAL A 182 -15.01 17.63 2.63
N SER A 183 -15.70 16.73 3.32
CA SER A 183 -17.13 16.52 3.17
C SER A 183 -17.85 16.81 4.47
N LYS A 184 -19.07 17.35 4.39
CA LYS A 184 -19.94 17.45 5.55
C LYS A 184 -20.57 16.09 5.83
N VAL A 185 -20.52 15.63 7.07
CA VAL A 185 -21.42 14.59 7.56
C VAL A 185 -22.81 15.19 7.48
N ALA A 186 -23.64 14.67 6.58
CA ALA A 186 -25.07 14.79 6.78
C ALA A 186 -25.36 14.09 8.09
N GLU A 187 -25.80 14.84 9.12
CA GLU A 187 -26.50 14.21 10.24
C GLU A 187 -27.60 13.37 9.59
N GLU A 188 -27.45 12.05 9.60
CA GLU A 188 -28.63 11.19 9.57
C GLU A 188 -29.45 11.67 10.75
N LYS A 189 -30.45 12.51 10.47
CA LYS A 189 -31.67 12.48 11.25
C LYS A 189 -32.07 11.02 11.24
N VAL A 190 -31.80 10.33 12.34
CA VAL A 190 -32.60 9.18 12.75
C VAL A 190 -34.03 9.73 12.76
N VAL A 191 -34.73 9.56 11.63
CA VAL A 191 -36.16 9.81 11.55
C VAL A 191 -36.76 8.64 12.30
N GLU A 192 -36.91 8.86 13.59
CA GLU A 192 -37.80 8.13 14.47
C GLU A 192 -39.23 8.45 13.98
N GLU A 193 -39.71 7.73 12.97
CA GLU A 193 -41.13 7.54 12.63
C GLU A 193 -41.24 6.65 11.38
N VAL A 194 -41.71 5.41 11.54
CA VAL A 194 -43.04 4.98 11.06
C VAL A 194 -43.44 3.77 11.92
N GLU A 195 -44.32 4.04 12.88
CA GLU A 195 -45.27 3.08 13.43
C GLU A 195 -46.31 2.72 12.35
N ALA A 196 -46.79 1.47 12.38
CA ALA A 196 -47.94 0.90 11.65
C ALA A 196 -47.71 0.36 10.23
N GLU A 197 -47.61 -0.98 10.13
CA GLU A 197 -48.54 -1.78 9.33
C GLU A 197 -48.48 -3.26 9.74
N ALA A 198 -49.54 -3.74 10.40
CA ALA A 198 -50.06 -5.10 10.18
C ALA A 198 -51.04 -5.00 8.99
N PRO A 199 -51.15 -6.01 8.12
CA PRO A 199 -52.01 -7.20 8.36
C PRO A 199 -51.30 -8.51 7.97
N GLU A 200 -51.52 -9.64 8.66
CA GLU A 200 -52.65 -10.60 8.55
C GLU A 200 -52.64 -11.47 7.27
N GLU A 201 -52.68 -12.79 7.50
CA GLU A 201 -53.00 -13.92 6.60
C GLU A 201 -52.05 -14.37 5.48
N ALA A 202 -51.38 -15.51 5.71
CA ALA A 202 -51.43 -16.68 4.81
C ALA A 202 -51.03 -17.94 5.61
N GLU A 203 -52.02 -18.56 6.24
CA GLU A 203 -51.96 -19.92 6.77
C GLU A 203 -52.31 -20.93 5.65
N GLU A 204 -51.71 -22.12 5.76
CA GLU A 204 -52.06 -23.42 5.16
C GLU A 204 -51.52 -23.91 3.79
N LYS A 205 -50.77 -25.03 3.94
CA LYS A 205 -50.67 -26.27 3.16
C LYS A 205 -49.78 -26.28 1.90
N ALA A 206 -48.89 -27.25 1.70
CA ALA A 206 -48.91 -28.64 2.16
C ALA A 206 -47.51 -29.20 2.49
N GLU A 207 -47.43 -29.94 3.60
CA GLU A 207 -46.48 -31.03 3.85
C GLU A 207 -46.68 -32.15 2.83
N GLU A 208 -45.59 -32.81 2.39
CA GLU A 208 -45.48 -34.26 2.54
C GLU A 208 -44.05 -34.75 2.22
N LYS A 209 -43.34 -35.19 3.26
CA LYS A 209 -42.54 -36.42 3.23
C LYS A 209 -42.10 -36.78 4.64
N PRO A 210 -42.67 -37.83 5.26
CA PRO A 210 -41.98 -38.58 6.27
C PRO A 210 -41.36 -39.84 5.68
N GLU A 211 -40.23 -40.15 6.28
CA GLU A 211 -39.50 -41.39 6.41
C GLU A 211 -40.42 -42.59 6.75
N GLN A 212 -40.48 -43.58 5.84
CA GLN A 212 -40.35 -45.04 6.08
C GLN A 212 -40.50 -45.83 4.77
#